data_AF-A0A952RM38-F1
#
_entry.id   AF-A0A952RM38-F1
#
_cell.length_a   1.000
_cell.length_b   1.000
_cell.length_c   1.000
_cell.angle_alpha   90.00
_cell.angle_beta   90.00
_cell.angle_gamma   90.00
#
_symmetry.space_group_name_H-M   'P 1'
#
loop_
_entity.id
_entity.type
_entity.pdbx_description
1 polymer ?
#
loop_
_entity_poly.entity_id
_entity_poly.type
_entity_poly.pdbx_seq_one_letter_code
_entity_poly.pdbx_strand_id
1 'polypeptide(L)'
;MKRHVLVLLLGACATPPPVAPPPPPPAAAPVAAVEEVVEDAGAPVVEPPPVYPSAPDDTDAVILQRTACQGRCPIYSVGITSNGNVHFFGELFTKKLGYAFATVPREEVAALYKRVDALRPAPSKHPAAPDRPSAFVVRRRKGVTTRLDAPGTIFEEIDSVANTKAWVASDQTSGYDRGDPIPAAAAQAMLGRQLEALDKCAGGKTEIEITIESTELGQARIANVAGKKEPDDCVRKAVAALRFPLGAAPVAPLTVTIGK
;
A
#
# COMPACT_ATOMS: atom_id res chain seq x y z
N MET A 1 -1.77 -59.22 21.84
CA MET A 1 -0.71 -58.49 21.11
C MET A 1 -0.97 -58.64 19.61
N LYS A 2 -1.55 -57.62 18.95
CA LYS A 2 -1.89 -57.66 17.51
C LYS A 2 -0.74 -57.03 16.72
N ARG A 3 -0.06 -57.80 15.88
CA ARG A 3 0.96 -57.32 14.94
C ARG A 3 0.25 -56.74 13.71
N HIS A 4 0.55 -55.50 13.36
CA HIS A 4 0.10 -54.89 12.11
C HIS A 4 1.23 -54.99 11.10
N VAL A 5 0.94 -55.63 9.97
CA VAL A 5 1.84 -55.78 8.83
C VAL A 5 1.60 -54.58 7.93
N LEU A 6 2.60 -53.72 7.81
CA LEU A 6 2.61 -52.56 6.91
C LEU A 6 3.14 -53.04 5.55
N VAL A 7 2.28 -53.03 4.53
CA VAL A 7 2.64 -53.34 3.14
C VAL A 7 2.96 -52.02 2.43
N LEU A 8 4.22 -51.82 2.07
CA LEU A 8 4.70 -50.69 1.28
C LEU A 8 4.57 -51.02 -0.22
N LEU A 9 3.67 -50.34 -0.92
CA LEU A 9 3.54 -50.39 -2.37
C LEU A 9 4.45 -49.31 -2.99
N LEU A 10 5.56 -49.75 -3.60
CA LEU A 10 6.42 -48.92 -4.42
C LEU A 10 5.80 -48.76 -5.81
N GLY A 11 5.10 -47.64 -6.04
CA GLY A 11 4.64 -47.25 -7.36
C GLY A 11 5.78 -46.66 -8.18
N ALA A 12 6.18 -47.33 -9.27
CA ALA A 12 7.11 -46.80 -10.24
C ALA A 12 6.49 -45.60 -10.98
N CYS A 13 7.03 -44.41 -10.78
CA CYS A 13 6.66 -43.23 -11.56
C CYS A 13 7.31 -43.33 -12.95
N ALA A 14 6.49 -43.51 -14.00
CA ALA A 14 6.93 -43.36 -15.37
C ALA A 14 7.25 -41.88 -15.64
N THR A 15 8.47 -41.58 -16.06
CA THR A 15 8.86 -40.23 -16.49
C THR A 15 8.12 -39.89 -17.79
N PRO A 16 7.48 -38.70 -17.89
CA PRO A 16 6.89 -38.26 -19.13
C PRO A 16 7.97 -38.06 -20.21
N PRO A 17 7.65 -38.32 -21.48
CA PRO A 17 8.59 -38.13 -22.58
C PRO A 17 8.99 -36.65 -22.71
N PRO A 18 10.22 -36.37 -23.18
CA PRO A 18 10.70 -35.01 -23.39
C PRO A 18 9.83 -34.29 -24.43
N VAL A 19 9.31 -33.12 -24.05
CA VAL A 19 8.56 -32.23 -24.93
C VAL A 19 9.54 -31.60 -25.92
N ALA A 20 9.23 -31.65 -27.21
CA ALA A 20 10.05 -31.03 -28.25
C ALA A 20 10.16 -29.51 -28.03
N PRO A 21 11.33 -28.89 -28.28
CA PRO A 21 11.48 -27.45 -28.17
C PRO A 21 10.56 -26.74 -29.17
N PRO A 22 9.99 -25.57 -28.81
CA PRO A 22 9.18 -24.79 -29.74
C PRO A 22 10.04 -24.35 -30.94
N PRO A 23 9.44 -24.24 -32.14
CA PRO A 23 10.15 -23.74 -33.32
C PRO A 23 10.66 -22.32 -33.05
N PRO A 24 11.82 -21.95 -33.62
CA PRO A 24 12.35 -20.59 -33.48
C PRO A 24 11.34 -19.59 -34.06
N PRO A 25 11.20 -18.40 -33.45
CA PRO A 25 10.35 -17.36 -34.00
C PRO A 25 10.83 -16.97 -35.41
N PRO A 26 9.91 -16.58 -36.32
CA PRO A 26 10.26 -16.13 -37.65
C PRO A 26 11.21 -14.93 -37.56
N ALA A 27 12.22 -14.90 -38.44
CA ALA A 27 13.20 -13.82 -38.50
C ALA A 27 12.49 -12.47 -38.65
N ALA A 28 12.76 -11.55 -37.73
CA ALA A 28 12.20 -10.21 -37.75
C ALA A 28 12.59 -9.51 -39.07
N ALA A 29 11.60 -8.92 -39.75
CA ALA A 29 11.83 -8.09 -40.91
C ALA A 29 12.70 -6.88 -40.54
N PRO A 30 13.56 -6.39 -41.46
CA PRO A 30 14.39 -5.21 -41.21
C PRO A 30 13.49 -4.00 -40.95
N VAL A 31 13.57 -3.47 -39.73
CA VAL A 31 12.90 -2.23 -39.34
C VAL A 31 13.66 -1.09 -40.03
N ALA A 32 12.98 -0.34 -40.90
CA ALA A 32 13.55 0.84 -41.53
C ALA A 32 13.98 1.85 -40.45
N ALA A 33 15.20 2.37 -40.58
CA ALA A 33 15.75 3.36 -39.68
C ALA A 33 14.88 4.62 -39.68
N VAL A 34 14.28 4.92 -38.53
CA VAL A 34 13.62 6.20 -38.27
C VAL A 34 14.69 7.09 -37.64
N GLU A 35 15.05 8.20 -38.28
CA GLU A 35 15.89 9.23 -37.66
C GLU A 35 15.13 9.82 -36.46
N GLU A 36 15.68 9.59 -35.27
CA GLU A 36 15.16 10.07 -34.01
C GLU A 36 15.49 11.56 -33.85
N VAL A 37 14.48 12.42 -34.02
CA VAL A 37 14.56 13.83 -33.66
C VAL A 37 14.53 13.91 -32.15
N VAL A 38 15.72 14.00 -31.53
CA VAL A 38 15.87 14.22 -30.09
C VAL A 38 15.61 15.70 -29.82
N GLU A 39 14.33 16.08 -29.66
CA GLU A 39 13.99 17.35 -29.04
C GLU A 39 14.44 17.31 -27.58
N ASP A 40 15.28 18.27 -27.20
CA ASP A 40 15.77 18.55 -25.84
C ASP A 40 14.58 18.92 -24.94
N ALA A 41 13.79 17.92 -24.56
CA ALA A 41 12.76 18.03 -23.56
C ALA A 41 13.46 18.15 -22.21
N GLY A 42 13.77 19.39 -21.82
CA GLY A 42 14.37 19.73 -20.54
C GLY A 42 13.75 18.90 -19.41
N ALA A 43 14.61 18.35 -18.55
CA ALA A 43 14.21 17.42 -17.50
C ALA A 43 12.97 17.95 -16.75
N PRO A 44 11.92 17.12 -16.57
CA PRO A 44 10.71 17.56 -15.90
C PRO A 44 11.09 18.11 -14.53
N VAL A 45 10.70 19.36 -14.27
CA VAL A 45 10.85 19.99 -12.95
C VAL A 45 10.04 19.15 -11.97
N VAL A 46 10.74 18.29 -11.22
CA VAL A 46 10.13 17.50 -10.16
C VAL A 46 9.77 18.47 -9.05
N GLU A 47 8.51 18.88 -8.99
CA GLU A 47 8.00 19.66 -7.85
C GLU A 47 8.34 18.92 -6.55
N PRO A 48 8.89 19.62 -5.55
CA PRO A 48 9.18 19.00 -4.26
C PRO A 48 7.90 18.42 -3.68
N PRO A 49 7.96 17.23 -3.05
CA PRO A 49 6.78 16.61 -2.48
C PRO A 49 6.19 17.58 -1.44
N PRO A 50 4.89 17.92 -1.52
CA PRO A 50 4.24 18.74 -0.51
C PRO A 50 4.46 18.16 0.91
N VAL A 51 4.77 19.04 1.85
CA VAL A 51 4.94 18.69 3.27
C VAL A 51 3.56 18.52 3.87
N TYR A 52 3.22 17.30 4.28
CA TYR A 52 1.89 16.97 4.80
C TYR A 52 1.86 16.92 6.32
N PRO A 53 0.84 17.48 6.99
CA PRO A 53 0.66 17.30 8.42
C PRO A 53 0.43 15.81 8.70
N SER A 54 1.25 15.23 9.58
CA SER A 54 0.97 13.93 10.17
C SER A 54 -0.36 14.01 10.92
N ALA A 55 -1.26 13.05 10.68
CA ALA A 55 -2.41 12.91 11.55
C ALA A 55 -1.90 12.58 12.96
N PRO A 56 -2.39 13.23 14.03
CA PRO A 56 -2.03 12.84 15.39
C PRO A 56 -2.31 11.36 15.59
N ASP A 57 -1.38 10.65 16.25
CA ASP A 57 -1.49 9.20 16.51
C ASP A 57 -2.79 8.81 17.22
N ASP A 58 -3.49 9.74 17.87
CA ASP A 58 -4.73 9.52 18.61
C ASP A 58 -6.01 9.82 17.81
N THR A 59 -5.91 10.04 16.51
CA THR A 59 -7.08 10.42 15.71
C THR A 59 -7.87 9.20 15.26
N ASP A 60 -9.17 9.17 15.60
CA ASP A 60 -10.11 8.17 15.08
C ASP A 60 -10.14 8.19 13.54
N ALA A 61 -10.25 7.02 12.91
CA ALA A 61 -10.19 6.87 11.46
C ALA A 61 -11.16 5.80 10.93
N VAL A 62 -11.68 6.02 9.73
CA VAL A 62 -12.37 5.01 8.91
C VAL A 62 -11.51 4.71 7.69
N ILE A 63 -11.23 3.44 7.46
CA ILE A 63 -10.34 2.98 6.40
C ILE A 63 -11.11 1.99 5.52
N LEU A 64 -11.11 2.23 4.22
CA LEU A 64 -11.57 1.30 3.21
C LEU A 64 -10.35 0.75 2.47
N GLN A 65 -10.28 -0.57 2.33
CA GLN A 65 -9.28 -1.23 1.49
C GLN A 65 -9.99 -2.03 0.41
N ARG A 66 -9.60 -1.81 -0.85
CA ARG A 66 -10.01 -2.60 -2.01
C ARG A 66 -8.85 -3.46 -2.49
N THR A 67 -9.08 -4.77 -2.58
CA THR A 67 -8.09 -5.76 -3.01
C THR A 67 -8.25 -6.15 -4.48
N ALA A 68 -7.27 -6.90 -4.98
CA ALA A 68 -7.31 -7.47 -6.32
C ALA A 68 -8.57 -8.33 -6.57
N CYS A 69 -8.97 -8.40 -7.84
CA CYS A 69 -10.03 -9.28 -8.34
C CYS A 69 -9.56 -9.98 -9.63
N GLN A 70 -10.35 -10.93 -10.14
CA GLN A 70 -10.12 -11.50 -11.48
C GLN A 70 -10.49 -10.47 -12.56
N GLY A 71 -9.65 -9.45 -12.74
CA GLY A 71 -9.91 -8.35 -13.68
C GLY A 71 -9.10 -7.10 -13.34
N ARG A 72 -9.61 -5.96 -13.77
CA ARG A 72 -8.95 -4.65 -13.57
C ARG A 72 -9.60 -3.87 -12.43
N CYS A 73 -9.88 -4.54 -11.31
CA CYS A 73 -10.40 -3.81 -10.15
C CYS A 73 -9.28 -2.95 -9.56
N PRO A 74 -9.53 -1.66 -9.30
CA PRO A 74 -8.55 -0.78 -8.67
C PRO A 74 -8.17 -1.33 -7.29
N ILE A 75 -6.86 -1.49 -7.07
CA ILE A 75 -6.27 -1.85 -5.78
C ILE A 75 -5.82 -0.56 -5.12
N TYR A 76 -6.47 -0.22 -4.03
CA TYR A 76 -6.14 0.96 -3.24
C TYR A 76 -6.70 0.83 -1.83
N SER A 77 -6.24 1.76 -1.01
CA SER A 77 -6.78 2.01 0.30
C SER A 77 -7.07 3.50 0.45
N VAL A 78 -8.06 3.82 1.25
CA VAL A 78 -8.39 5.20 1.60
C VAL A 78 -8.78 5.28 3.07
N GLY A 79 -8.17 6.22 3.79
CA GLY A 79 -8.45 6.51 5.18
C GLY A 79 -9.00 7.93 5.33
N ILE A 80 -10.08 8.07 6.08
CA ILE A 80 -10.68 9.35 6.45
C ILE A 80 -10.55 9.49 7.96
N THR A 81 -9.88 10.54 8.43
CA THR A 81 -9.73 10.85 9.85
C THR A 81 -10.88 11.72 10.35
N SER A 82 -11.12 11.73 11.67
CA SER A 82 -12.24 12.46 12.29
C SER A 82 -12.20 13.98 12.10
N ASN A 83 -11.02 14.54 11.79
CA ASN A 83 -10.85 15.97 11.47
C ASN A 83 -11.11 16.30 9.99
N GLY A 84 -11.36 15.30 9.13
CA GLY A 84 -11.66 15.45 7.71
C GLY A 84 -10.46 15.32 6.78
N ASN A 85 -9.29 14.86 7.24
CA ASN A 85 -8.19 14.55 6.33
C ASN A 85 -8.44 13.21 5.62
N VAL A 86 -8.16 13.16 4.32
CA VAL A 86 -8.23 11.96 3.50
C VAL A 86 -6.83 11.55 3.10
N HIS A 87 -6.52 10.28 3.32
CA HIS A 87 -5.28 9.63 2.93
C HIS A 87 -5.60 8.52 1.93
N PHE A 88 -5.16 8.66 0.70
CA PHE A 88 -5.33 7.66 -0.35
C PHE A 88 -3.99 7.03 -0.68
N PHE A 89 -3.99 5.72 -0.95
CA PHE A 89 -2.84 5.00 -1.50
C PHE A 89 -3.29 4.08 -2.61
N GLY A 90 -2.91 4.39 -3.84
CA GLY A 90 -3.20 3.58 -5.02
C GLY A 90 -2.05 2.64 -5.36
N GLU A 91 -2.37 1.39 -5.68
CA GLU A 91 -1.39 0.36 -6.02
C GLU A 91 -1.46 -0.06 -7.49
N LEU A 92 -2.63 -0.55 -7.94
CA LEU A 92 -2.79 -1.11 -9.28
C LEU A 92 -4.15 -0.71 -9.85
N PHE A 93 -4.20 -0.48 -11.16
CA PHE A 93 -5.42 -0.04 -11.87
C PHE A 93 -6.06 1.23 -11.28
N THR A 94 -5.26 2.10 -10.67
CA THR A 94 -5.67 3.43 -10.19
C THR A 94 -5.09 4.50 -11.11
N LYS A 95 -5.75 5.66 -11.18
CA LYS A 95 -5.23 6.84 -11.91
C LYS A 95 -4.02 7.44 -11.20
N LYS A 96 -3.96 7.34 -9.87
CA LYS A 96 -2.87 7.85 -9.04
C LYS A 96 -2.21 6.70 -8.28
N LEU A 97 -1.00 6.34 -8.71
CA LEU A 97 -0.15 5.42 -7.95
C LEU A 97 0.48 6.12 -6.75
N GLY A 98 0.66 5.39 -5.65
CA GLY A 98 1.19 5.90 -4.39
C GLY A 98 0.20 6.82 -3.66
N TYR A 99 0.72 7.79 -2.91
CA TYR A 99 -0.11 8.63 -2.06
C TYR A 99 -0.84 9.75 -2.78
N ALA A 100 -2.05 10.00 -2.32
CA ALA A 100 -2.76 11.23 -2.53
C ALA A 100 -3.48 11.66 -1.26
N PHE A 101 -3.81 12.95 -1.18
CA PHE A 101 -4.43 13.55 -0.01
C PHE A 101 -5.55 14.48 -0.46
N ALA A 102 -6.58 14.57 0.38
CA ALA A 102 -7.62 15.57 0.25
C ALA A 102 -8.12 15.97 1.64
N THR A 103 -9.05 16.91 1.66
CA THR A 103 -9.82 17.24 2.86
C THR A 103 -11.30 17.19 2.52
N VAL A 104 -12.11 16.85 3.51
CA VAL A 104 -13.56 16.69 3.40
C VAL A 104 -14.22 17.46 4.54
N PRO A 105 -15.41 18.08 4.32
CA PRO A 105 -16.13 18.78 5.37
C PRO A 105 -16.42 17.88 6.57
N ARG A 106 -16.27 18.42 7.78
CA ARG A 106 -16.43 17.65 9.02
C ARG A 106 -17.85 17.13 9.20
N GLU A 107 -18.87 17.82 8.69
CA GLU A 107 -20.25 17.33 8.73
C GLU A 107 -20.44 16.02 7.96
N GLU A 108 -19.80 15.87 6.80
CA GLU A 108 -19.86 14.64 5.99
C GLU A 108 -19.15 13.49 6.71
N VAL A 109 -17.99 13.78 7.29
CA VAL A 109 -17.21 12.83 8.09
C VAL A 109 -18.03 12.36 9.30
N ALA A 110 -18.66 13.28 10.03
CA ALA A 110 -19.49 12.92 11.18
C ALA A 110 -20.68 12.02 10.80
N ALA A 111 -21.32 12.30 9.65
CA ALA A 111 -22.40 11.47 9.13
C ALA A 111 -21.91 10.06 8.74
N LEU A 112 -20.76 9.96 8.08
CA LEU A 112 -20.12 8.68 7.75
C LEU A 112 -19.79 7.89 9.02
N TYR A 113 -19.14 8.52 10.01
CA TYR A 113 -18.76 7.86 11.26
C TYR A 113 -19.96 7.30 12.00
N LYS A 114 -21.09 8.03 12.03
CA LYS A 114 -22.33 7.53 12.63
C LYS A 114 -22.81 6.22 11.99
N ARG A 115 -22.68 6.09 10.66
CA ARG A 115 -23.07 4.87 9.93
C ARG A 115 -22.07 3.74 10.15
N VAL A 116 -20.77 4.04 10.10
CA VAL A 116 -19.70 3.07 10.36
C VAL A 116 -19.76 2.55 11.80
N ASP A 117 -20.09 3.41 12.77
CA ASP A 117 -20.20 3.02 14.18
C ASP A 117 -21.37 2.07 14.46
N ALA A 118 -22.39 2.06 13.60
CA ALA A 118 -23.51 1.13 13.68
C ALA A 118 -23.18 -0.27 13.11
N LEU A 119 -22.06 -0.42 12.41
CA LEU A 119 -21.64 -1.71 11.86
C LEU A 119 -21.10 -2.64 12.95
N ARG A 120 -21.33 -3.93 12.75
CA ARG A 120 -20.82 -4.96 13.66
C ARG A 120 -19.36 -5.26 13.35
N PRO A 121 -18.56 -5.66 14.34
CA PRO A 121 -17.25 -6.26 14.08
C PRO A 121 -17.39 -7.47 13.16
N ALA A 122 -16.49 -7.56 12.18
CA ALA A 122 -16.39 -8.73 11.31
C ALA A 122 -15.91 -9.95 12.13
N PRO A 123 -16.40 -11.17 11.83
CA PRO A 123 -15.87 -12.38 12.45
C PRO A 123 -14.36 -12.52 12.18
N SER A 124 -13.63 -13.06 13.16
CA SER A 124 -12.17 -13.27 13.05
C SER A 124 -11.76 -14.20 11.91
N LYS A 125 -12.69 -15.04 11.45
CA LYS A 125 -12.52 -15.92 10.29
C LYS A 125 -13.58 -15.57 9.26
N HIS A 126 -13.16 -14.87 8.21
CA HIS A 126 -13.89 -14.90 6.96
C HIS A 126 -13.35 -16.06 6.12
N PRO A 127 -14.19 -16.96 5.61
CA PRO A 127 -13.73 -17.87 4.58
C PRO A 127 -13.24 -17.00 3.42
N ALA A 128 -11.97 -17.18 3.04
CA ALA A 128 -11.43 -16.56 1.85
C ALA A 128 -12.28 -17.08 0.68
N ALA A 129 -13.12 -16.21 0.11
CA ALA A 129 -13.83 -16.52 -1.12
C ALA A 129 -12.88 -16.17 -2.28
N PRO A 130 -12.42 -17.15 -3.08
CA PRO A 130 -11.39 -16.94 -4.10
C PRO A 130 -11.75 -15.87 -5.15
N ASP A 131 -13.06 -15.64 -5.36
CA ASP A 131 -13.56 -14.92 -6.54
C ASP A 131 -14.41 -13.68 -6.23
N ARG A 132 -14.38 -13.17 -5.00
CA ARG A 132 -15.05 -11.89 -4.68
C ARG A 132 -14.00 -10.80 -4.49
N PRO A 133 -14.02 -9.68 -5.22
CA PRO A 133 -13.20 -8.52 -4.89
C PRO A 133 -13.43 -8.21 -3.41
N SER A 134 -12.39 -8.40 -2.59
CA SER A 134 -12.56 -8.16 -1.17
C SER A 134 -12.35 -6.67 -0.93
N ALA A 135 -13.46 -5.98 -0.69
CA ALA A 135 -13.43 -4.71 0.00
C ALA A 135 -13.66 -4.99 1.49
N PHE A 136 -12.95 -4.28 2.35
CA PHE A 136 -13.25 -4.32 3.77
C PHE A 136 -13.05 -2.94 4.40
N VAL A 137 -13.83 -2.71 5.45
CA VAL A 137 -13.77 -1.48 6.24
C VAL A 137 -13.12 -1.79 7.58
N VAL A 138 -12.20 -0.92 7.97
CA VAL A 138 -11.54 -0.92 9.26
C VAL A 138 -11.88 0.40 9.95
N ARG A 139 -12.28 0.31 11.22
CA ARG A 139 -12.46 1.47 12.08
C ARG A 139 -11.36 1.48 13.12
N ARG A 140 -10.70 2.62 13.26
CA ARG A 140 -9.81 2.93 14.37
C ARG A 140 -10.51 3.90 15.30
N ARG A 141 -10.59 3.56 16.59
CA ARG A 141 -11.13 4.43 17.61
C ARG A 141 -10.32 4.35 18.89
N LYS A 142 -9.83 5.48 19.41
CA LYS A 142 -9.02 5.52 20.64
C LYS A 142 -7.87 4.50 20.61
N GLY A 143 -7.17 4.42 19.49
CA GLY A 143 -6.07 3.46 19.28
C GLY A 143 -6.48 2.00 19.04
N VAL A 144 -7.77 1.65 19.16
CA VAL A 144 -8.27 0.30 18.90
C VAL A 144 -8.74 0.17 17.47
N THR A 145 -8.22 -0.83 16.76
CA THR A 145 -8.64 -1.19 15.42
C THR A 145 -9.71 -2.28 15.45
N THR A 146 -10.74 -2.13 14.62
CA THR A 146 -11.77 -3.15 14.42
C THR A 146 -12.10 -3.27 12.93
N ARG A 147 -11.94 -4.47 12.37
CA ARG A 147 -12.49 -4.80 11.05
C ARG A 147 -14.00 -4.95 11.17
N LEU A 148 -14.76 -4.42 10.20
CA LEU A 148 -16.22 -4.37 10.25
C LEU A 148 -16.86 -5.30 9.22
N ASP A 149 -18.01 -5.86 9.58
CA ASP A 149 -18.95 -6.55 8.68
C ASP A 149 -19.75 -5.48 7.92
N ALA A 150 -19.20 -5.07 6.79
CA ALA A 150 -19.64 -3.92 6.02
C ALA A 150 -20.46 -4.37 4.79
N PRO A 151 -21.70 -3.90 4.61
CA PRO A 151 -22.44 -4.13 3.37
C PRO A 151 -21.81 -3.36 2.20
N GLY A 152 -22.11 -3.74 0.96
CA GLY A 152 -21.59 -3.05 -0.23
C GLY A 152 -21.75 -1.52 -0.13
N THR A 153 -22.95 -1.07 0.24
CA THR A 153 -23.33 0.35 0.29
C THR A 153 -22.41 1.24 1.12
N ILE A 154 -21.76 0.74 2.18
CA ILE A 154 -20.84 1.58 2.96
C ILE A 154 -19.52 1.80 2.21
N PHE A 155 -19.11 0.89 1.32
CA PHE A 155 -17.91 1.06 0.51
C PHE A 155 -18.07 2.22 -0.47
N GLU A 156 -19.19 2.25 -1.21
CA GLU A 156 -19.48 3.34 -2.15
C GLU A 156 -19.64 4.69 -1.42
N GLU A 157 -20.16 4.67 -0.20
CA GLU A 157 -20.29 5.86 0.61
C GLU A 157 -18.94 6.41 1.06
N ILE A 158 -18.04 5.55 1.57
CA ILE A 158 -16.66 5.96 1.91
C ILE A 158 -15.96 6.52 0.68
N ASP A 159 -16.10 5.87 -0.47
CA ASP A 159 -15.52 6.34 -1.74
C ASP A 159 -16.08 7.71 -2.16
N SER A 160 -17.38 7.92 -2.00
CA SER A 160 -18.04 9.20 -2.28
C SER A 160 -17.54 10.30 -1.36
N VAL A 161 -17.51 10.07 -0.05
CA VAL A 161 -17.04 11.05 0.96
C VAL A 161 -15.57 11.37 0.75
N ALA A 162 -14.72 10.36 0.50
CA ALA A 162 -13.31 10.57 0.21
C ALA A 162 -13.04 11.10 -1.22
N ASN A 163 -14.06 11.20 -2.06
CA ASN A 163 -13.96 11.61 -3.46
C ASN A 163 -12.91 10.79 -4.25
N THR A 164 -12.88 9.46 -4.06
CA THR A 164 -11.83 8.59 -4.62
C THR A 164 -11.84 8.54 -6.15
N LYS A 165 -12.93 8.94 -6.81
CA LYS A 165 -13.01 9.14 -8.27
C LYS A 165 -11.94 10.10 -8.83
N ALA A 166 -11.36 10.96 -7.99
CA ALA A 166 -10.24 11.80 -8.39
C ALA A 166 -8.95 11.00 -8.68
N TRP A 167 -8.82 9.82 -8.06
CA TRP A 167 -7.62 8.97 -8.07
C TRP A 167 -7.86 7.57 -8.62
N VAL A 168 -9.11 7.15 -8.74
CA VAL A 168 -9.54 5.87 -9.30
C VAL A 168 -10.16 6.13 -10.66
N ALA A 169 -9.73 5.41 -11.70
CA ALA A 169 -10.32 5.54 -13.02
C ALA A 169 -11.75 5.00 -13.00
N SER A 170 -12.71 5.83 -13.42
CA SER A 170 -14.14 5.50 -13.42
C SER A 170 -14.56 4.60 -14.58
N ASP A 171 -13.75 4.52 -15.64
CA ASP A 171 -14.06 3.79 -16.86
C ASP A 171 -12.93 2.84 -17.23
N GLN A 172 -13.28 1.59 -17.58
CA GLN A 172 -12.29 0.58 -17.93
C GLN A 172 -11.60 0.80 -19.30
N THR A 173 -11.90 1.93 -19.92
CA THR A 173 -11.70 2.22 -21.34
C THR A 173 -10.70 3.35 -21.58
N SER A 174 -10.55 4.30 -20.67
CA SER A 174 -9.50 5.30 -20.76
C SER A 174 -8.18 4.67 -20.32
N GLY A 175 -7.11 4.90 -21.08
CA GLY A 175 -5.81 4.23 -20.95
C GLY A 175 -5.32 4.12 -19.51
N TYR A 176 -5.62 3.00 -18.86
CA TYR A 176 -5.00 2.62 -17.62
C TYR A 176 -3.50 2.64 -17.84
N ASP A 177 -2.78 3.29 -16.92
CA ASP A 177 -1.44 2.84 -16.66
C ASP A 177 -1.59 1.38 -16.22
N ARG A 178 -1.23 0.44 -17.11
CA ARG A 178 -1.17 -0.99 -16.73
C ARG A 178 -0.29 -1.16 -15.51
N GLY A 179 0.58 -0.16 -15.25
CA GLY A 179 1.34 0.05 -14.04
C GLY A 179 1.83 -1.30 -13.61
N ASP A 180 2.89 -1.80 -14.25
CA ASP A 180 3.59 -2.95 -13.71
C ASP A 180 3.65 -2.74 -12.20
N PRO A 181 3.11 -3.68 -11.40
CA PRO A 181 2.91 -3.47 -9.97
C PRO A 181 4.18 -2.83 -9.43
N ILE A 182 4.07 -1.65 -8.78
CA ILE A 182 5.22 -0.78 -8.46
C ILE A 182 6.41 -1.69 -8.22
N PRO A 183 7.38 -1.77 -9.16
CA PRO A 183 8.36 -2.84 -9.10
C PRO A 183 8.96 -2.84 -7.71
N ALA A 184 9.26 -4.00 -7.13
CA ALA A 184 9.83 -4.04 -5.78
C ALA A 184 11.00 -3.05 -5.63
N ALA A 185 11.78 -2.87 -6.70
CA ALA A 185 12.82 -1.85 -6.84
C ALA A 185 12.32 -0.39 -6.75
N ALA A 186 11.19 -0.04 -7.35
CA ALA A 186 10.59 1.29 -7.25
C ALA A 186 10.00 1.56 -5.86
N ALA A 187 9.38 0.57 -5.22
CA ALA A 187 8.94 0.66 -3.83
C ALA A 187 10.15 0.83 -2.88
N GLN A 188 11.22 0.05 -3.10
CA GLN A 188 12.50 0.21 -2.41
C GLN A 188 13.15 1.57 -2.68
N ALA A 189 13.05 2.11 -3.89
CA ALA A 189 13.58 3.44 -4.22
C ALA A 189 12.77 4.56 -3.54
N MET A 190 11.44 4.41 -3.42
CA MET A 190 10.62 5.34 -2.64
C MET A 190 11.01 5.32 -1.16
N LEU A 191 11.15 4.13 -0.58
CA LEU A 191 11.63 3.98 0.80
C LEU A 191 13.03 4.56 0.94
N GLY A 192 13.95 4.26 0.02
CA GLY A 192 15.32 4.77 -0.01
C GLY A 192 15.39 6.29 0.00
N ARG A 193 14.59 6.98 -0.82
CA ARG A 193 14.50 8.45 -0.81
C ARG A 193 13.97 8.99 0.52
N GLN A 194 13.01 8.31 1.14
CA GLN A 194 12.51 8.73 2.45
C GLN A 194 13.56 8.49 3.57
N LEU A 195 14.34 7.41 3.48
CA LEU A 195 15.44 7.12 4.39
C LEU A 195 16.63 8.08 4.20
N GLU A 196 16.87 8.58 2.98
CA GLU A 196 17.90 9.60 2.72
C GLU A 196 17.58 10.92 3.44
N ALA A 197 16.30 11.30 3.50
CA ALA A 197 15.88 12.48 4.27
C ALA A 197 16.15 12.30 5.79
N LEU A 198 16.02 11.07 6.29
CA LEU A 198 16.37 10.72 7.67
C LEU A 198 17.88 10.82 7.92
N ASP A 199 18.71 10.29 7.02
CA ASP A 199 20.16 10.37 7.11
C ASP A 199 20.66 11.81 7.09
N LYS A 200 20.08 12.63 6.21
CA LYS A 200 20.35 14.07 6.16
C LYS A 200 20.02 14.79 7.47
N CYS A 201 18.93 14.41 8.14
CA CYS A 201 18.58 14.97 9.46
C CYS A 201 19.57 14.57 10.55
N ALA A 202 20.00 13.31 10.60
CA ALA A 202 20.96 12.84 11.62
C ALA A 202 22.36 13.44 11.45
N GLY A 203 22.68 13.98 10.28
CA GLY A 203 23.90 14.73 10.00
C GLY A 203 25.19 13.93 10.24
N GLY A 204 25.12 12.59 10.17
CA GLY A 204 26.24 11.67 10.37
C GLY A 204 26.87 11.67 11.77
N LYS A 205 26.27 12.31 12.78
CA LYS A 205 26.90 12.53 14.10
C LYS A 205 26.51 11.53 15.17
N THR A 206 25.49 10.73 14.92
CA THR A 206 24.88 9.88 15.94
C THR A 206 24.36 8.63 15.28
N GLU A 207 24.89 7.48 15.70
CA GLU A 207 24.30 6.18 15.37
C GLU A 207 23.01 6.03 16.18
N ILE A 208 21.87 6.11 15.49
CA ILE A 208 20.55 5.89 16.08
C ILE A 208 19.92 4.71 15.36
N GLU A 209 19.55 3.70 16.12
CA GLU A 209 18.77 2.57 15.64
C GLU A 209 17.29 2.89 15.89
N ILE A 210 16.56 3.20 14.82
CA ILE A 210 15.13 3.50 14.90
C ILE A 210 14.36 2.30 14.39
N THR A 211 13.46 1.78 15.23
CA THR A 211 12.46 0.84 14.80
C THR A 211 11.23 1.60 14.33
N ILE A 212 10.92 1.49 13.05
CA ILE A 212 9.77 2.14 12.43
C ILE A 212 8.66 1.10 12.20
N GLU A 213 7.45 1.45 12.58
CA GLU A 213 6.25 0.69 12.27
C GLU A 213 5.35 1.48 11.33
N SER A 214 4.72 0.79 10.38
CA SER A 214 3.58 1.35 9.66
C SER A 214 2.35 1.28 10.55
N THR A 215 1.66 2.41 10.67
CA THR A 215 0.26 2.43 11.12
C THR A 215 -0.64 1.87 10.03
N GLU A 216 -1.89 1.59 10.38
CA GLU A 216 -2.90 1.13 9.43
C GLU A 216 -3.31 2.20 8.41
N LEU A 217 -3.09 3.47 8.78
CA LEU A 217 -3.15 4.62 7.87
C LEU A 217 -1.85 4.80 7.08
N GLY A 218 -0.98 3.78 7.03
CA GLY A 218 0.21 3.80 6.21
C GLY A 218 1.17 4.93 6.56
N GLN A 219 1.00 5.51 7.74
CA GLN A 219 1.92 6.50 8.29
C GLN A 219 2.98 5.73 9.06
N ALA A 220 4.24 6.08 8.86
CA ALA A 220 5.29 5.60 9.73
C ALA A 220 5.19 6.24 11.11
N ARG A 221 5.49 5.47 12.14
CA ARG A 221 5.76 5.97 13.49
C ARG A 221 7.03 5.35 14.03
N ILE A 222 7.68 6.07 14.94
CA ILE A 222 8.79 5.53 15.74
C ILE A 222 8.19 4.58 16.78
N ALA A 223 8.46 3.29 16.65
CA ALA A 223 8.05 2.28 17.63
C ALA A 223 9.08 2.15 18.75
N ASN A 224 10.37 2.22 18.40
CA ASN A 224 11.46 2.18 19.37
C ASN A 224 12.64 3.01 18.86
N VAL A 225 13.44 3.52 19.80
CA VAL A 225 14.72 4.17 19.52
C VAL A 225 15.76 3.53 20.42
N ALA A 226 16.75 2.87 19.84
CA ALA A 226 17.93 2.39 20.53
C ALA A 226 19.11 3.34 20.23
N GLY A 227 19.75 3.84 21.28
CA GLY A 227 20.85 4.79 21.20
C GLY A 227 21.07 5.56 22.50
N LYS A 228 22.21 6.24 22.62
CA LYS A 228 22.56 7.04 23.81
C LYS A 228 21.89 8.41 23.85
N LYS A 229 21.27 8.85 22.75
CA LYS A 229 20.63 10.17 22.63
C LYS A 229 19.24 9.99 22.03
N GLU A 230 18.29 10.78 22.54
CA GLU A 230 16.98 10.89 21.92
C GLU A 230 17.08 11.50 20.52
N PRO A 231 16.19 11.10 19.58
CA PRO A 231 16.15 11.70 18.26
C PRO A 231 15.69 13.14 18.36
N ASP A 232 16.39 14.02 17.64
CA ASP A 232 16.01 15.44 17.55
C ASP A 232 14.71 15.64 16.76
N ASP A 233 14.24 16.89 16.74
CA ASP A 233 13.01 17.28 16.05
C ASP A 233 13.08 17.04 14.52
N CYS A 234 14.27 17.12 13.90
CA CYS A 234 14.45 16.84 12.48
C CYS A 234 14.16 15.37 12.19
N VAL A 235 14.80 14.47 12.95
CA VAL A 235 14.62 13.02 12.83
C VAL A 235 13.16 12.64 13.10
N ARG A 236 12.55 13.19 14.16
CA ARG A 236 11.14 12.94 14.48
C ARG A 236 10.21 13.38 13.35
N LYS A 237 10.42 14.56 12.76
CA LYS A 237 9.67 15.06 11.60
C LYS A 237 9.87 14.20 10.35
N ALA A 238 11.10 13.78 10.09
CA ALA A 238 11.42 12.91 8.96
C ALA A 238 10.77 11.52 9.10
N VAL A 239 10.78 10.92 10.30
CA VAL A 239 10.04 9.67 10.54
C VAL A 239 8.54 9.91 10.41
N ALA A 240 8.00 11.00 10.97
CA ALA A 240 6.59 11.33 10.82
C ALA A 240 6.18 11.64 9.36
N ALA A 241 7.14 11.83 8.45
CA ALA A 241 6.94 12.02 7.02
C ALA A 241 7.10 10.72 6.20
N LEU A 242 7.68 9.66 6.76
CA LEU A 242 7.74 8.34 6.13
C LEU A 242 6.33 7.79 5.90
N ARG A 243 6.12 7.09 4.78
CA ARG A 243 4.80 6.59 4.38
C ARG A 243 4.91 5.19 3.79
N PHE A 244 4.09 4.26 4.29
CA PHE A 244 3.99 2.85 3.92
C PHE A 244 2.58 2.47 3.43
N PRO A 245 2.42 1.52 2.49
CA PRO A 245 1.11 1.12 1.99
C PRO A 245 0.04 0.95 3.08
N LEU A 246 -1.11 1.61 2.90
CA LEU A 246 -2.24 1.55 3.83
C LEU A 246 -2.79 0.13 3.95
N GLY A 247 -3.03 -0.36 5.17
CA GLY A 247 -3.71 -1.65 5.41
C GLY A 247 -2.90 -2.91 5.09
N ALA A 248 -1.64 -2.80 4.67
CA ALA A 248 -0.71 -3.91 4.78
C ALA A 248 -0.56 -4.27 6.27
N ALA A 249 -0.52 -5.57 6.60
CA ALA A 249 -0.13 -6.02 7.94
C ALA A 249 1.14 -5.25 8.33
N PRO A 250 1.30 -4.86 9.62
CA PRO A 250 2.45 -4.09 10.06
C PRO A 250 3.69 -4.77 9.50
N VAL A 251 4.35 -4.08 8.56
CA VAL A 251 5.60 -4.57 7.99
C VAL A 251 6.50 -4.82 9.18
N ALA A 252 7.17 -5.96 9.21
CA ALA A 252 8.08 -6.29 10.29
C ALA A 252 8.91 -5.04 10.63
N PRO A 253 9.02 -4.67 11.92
CA PRO A 253 9.61 -3.42 12.35
C PRO A 253 10.88 -3.14 11.55
N LEU A 254 10.91 -2.02 10.82
CA LEU A 254 12.06 -1.66 10.02
C LEU A 254 13.07 -1.02 10.96
N THR A 255 14.14 -1.75 11.25
CA THR A 255 15.30 -1.19 11.92
C THR A 255 16.13 -0.41 10.91
N VAL A 256 16.27 0.90 11.14
CA VAL A 256 17.14 1.77 10.36
C VAL A 256 18.24 2.28 11.29
N THR A 257 19.49 1.97 10.95
CA THR A 257 20.66 2.60 11.55
C THR A 257 20.98 3.86 10.76
N ILE A 258 20.88 5.00 11.43
CA ILE A 258 21.19 6.30 10.83
C ILE A 258 22.51 6.81 11.42
N GLY A 259 23.41 7.32 10.60
CA GLY A 259 24.76 7.73 11.02
C GLY A 259 25.80 6.62 10.81
N LYS A 260 27.00 7.01 10.37
CA LYS A 260 28.20 6.18 10.24
C LYS A 260 29.32 6.76 11.10
#